data_AF-Q9IAD9-F1
#
_entry.id   AF-Q9IAD9-F1
#
_cell.length_a   1.000
_cell.length_b   1.000
_cell.length_c   1.000
_cell.angle_alpha   90.00
_cell.angle_beta   90.00
_cell.angle_gamma   90.00
#
_symmetry.space_group_name_H-M   'P 1'
#
loop_
_entity.id
_entity.type
_entity.pdbx_description
1 polymer ?
#
loop_
_entity_poly.entity_id
_entity_poly.type
_entity_poly.pdbx_seq_one_letter_code
_entity_poly.pdbx_strand_id
1 'polypeptide(L)'
;KRGELKLRPVSFSNDSCYLPPLRCPAVAHLDPWGSDPECYLIHGGRTPNNEISGSLYLLNQDSHGSNRKVTLRCQEKELVGEMPGPRFGHTASVVYSRGKRACVLFGGRCYRPPGERTTETWNCVMDCPPQVFLIDLDFGCCSSHIVPELTDGQSFHVALARDDCIYILGGHNLSSDTRPVRLLRIQVQLLLGGPVLSCDIMDNGLSLTSTITVKSGPGHEYVVLGGYQSETQKRLECNNVVLDDTGIHIEPRDPPPWTGEITHSRTWFGGSLGKGSALIGVPTEGRSAQPDAHSFYQVSFQMEGDGSGEEAMQGCSQESTDFEDSAPLEDSEELYFGREPHELEDSSDDGDGDTYNEEDEEDESQTGYWMSCCLGC
;
A
#
# COMPACT_ATOMS: atom_id res chain seq x y z
N LYS A 1 24.55 -10.47 8.34
CA LYS A 1 24.17 -11.71 9.06
C LYS A 1 22.77 -12.15 8.57
N ARG A 2 22.24 -13.30 8.99
CA ARG A 2 20.79 -13.56 8.87
C ARG A 2 20.05 -12.55 9.78
N GLY A 3 18.89 -12.04 9.38
CA GLY A 3 18.08 -11.10 10.18
C GLY A 3 18.40 -9.60 10.06
N GLU A 4 19.27 -9.18 9.13
CA GLU A 4 19.50 -7.76 8.86
C GLU A 4 18.69 -7.29 7.64
N LEU A 5 17.79 -6.32 7.79
CA LEU A 5 17.21 -5.60 6.65
C LEU A 5 18.20 -4.53 6.19
N LYS A 6 18.42 -4.44 4.88
CA LYS A 6 19.37 -3.49 4.28
C LYS A 6 18.74 -2.81 3.09
N LEU A 7 18.46 -1.53 3.25
CA LEU A 7 18.09 -0.65 2.15
C LEU A 7 19.36 -0.34 1.33
N ARG A 8 19.20 -0.18 0.02
CA ARG A 8 20.25 0.22 -0.90
C ARG A 8 19.70 1.27 -1.86
N PRO A 9 20.49 2.29 -2.26
CA PRO A 9 20.07 3.20 -3.31
C PRO A 9 19.86 2.42 -4.62
N VAL A 10 18.86 2.85 -5.40
CA VAL A 10 18.53 2.31 -6.72
C VAL A 10 18.52 3.48 -7.69
N SER A 11 19.15 3.31 -8.85
CA SER A 11 19.28 4.38 -9.86
C SER A 11 18.08 4.36 -10.82
N PHE A 12 17.66 5.54 -11.28
CA PHE A 12 16.73 5.67 -12.40
C PHE A 12 17.48 5.80 -13.75
N SER A 13 16.81 5.47 -14.85
CA SER A 13 17.27 5.73 -16.21
C SER A 13 17.25 7.22 -16.54
N ASN A 14 18.10 7.65 -17.50
CA ASN A 14 18.21 9.05 -17.93
C ASN A 14 16.91 9.64 -18.53
N ASP A 15 15.95 8.79 -18.91
CA ASP A 15 14.64 9.18 -19.45
C ASP A 15 13.48 9.02 -18.45
N SER A 16 13.80 8.81 -17.17
CA SER A 16 12.80 8.75 -16.10
C SER A 16 12.31 10.12 -15.64
N CYS A 17 11.03 10.21 -15.28
CA CYS A 17 10.50 11.33 -14.51
C CYS A 17 10.85 11.20 -13.02
N TYR A 18 10.79 12.31 -12.28
CA TYR A 18 10.91 12.29 -10.82
C TYR A 18 9.62 11.74 -10.18
N LEU A 19 9.76 10.65 -9.42
CA LEU A 19 8.71 10.12 -8.56
C LEU A 19 8.90 10.66 -7.12
N PRO A 20 7.99 11.51 -6.60
CA PRO A 20 8.07 11.93 -5.20
C PRO A 20 7.85 10.75 -4.24
N PRO A 21 8.37 10.81 -3.00
CA PRO A 21 8.03 9.82 -1.96
C PRO A 21 6.55 9.92 -1.58
N LEU A 22 5.73 8.98 -2.05
CA LEU A 22 4.28 8.98 -1.88
C LEU A 22 3.85 8.10 -0.69
N ARG A 23 3.12 8.69 0.26
CA ARG A 23 2.43 8.00 1.37
C ARG A 23 1.04 7.54 0.92
N CYS A 24 0.73 6.27 1.12
CA CYS A 24 -0.55 5.64 0.74
C CYS A 24 -1.02 5.90 -0.72
N PRO A 25 -0.15 5.78 -1.76
CA PRO A 25 -0.60 5.70 -3.14
C PRO A 25 -1.37 4.41 -3.38
N ALA A 26 -2.18 4.36 -4.43
CA ALA A 26 -2.63 3.08 -4.97
C ALA A 26 -1.51 2.46 -5.80
N VAL A 27 -1.25 1.17 -5.59
CA VAL A 27 -0.25 0.41 -6.35
C VAL A 27 -0.92 -0.82 -6.95
N ALA A 28 -0.71 -1.05 -8.25
CA ALA A 28 -1.07 -2.29 -8.92
C ALA A 28 0.14 -2.87 -9.66
N HIS A 29 0.25 -4.19 -9.66
CA HIS A 29 1.17 -4.92 -10.53
C HIS A 29 0.54 -5.09 -11.91
N LEU A 30 1.35 -5.00 -12.97
CA LEU A 30 0.97 -5.20 -14.36
C LEU A 30 1.89 -6.25 -14.98
N ASP A 31 1.32 -7.38 -15.36
CA ASP A 31 2.04 -8.46 -16.04
C ASP A 31 2.54 -8.02 -17.43
N PRO A 32 3.62 -8.64 -17.96
CA PRO A 32 4.08 -8.42 -19.32
C PRO A 32 2.97 -8.63 -20.36
N TRP A 33 2.84 -7.71 -21.32
CA TRP A 33 1.74 -7.73 -22.30
C TRP A 33 2.24 -7.41 -23.71
N GLY A 34 2.36 -8.45 -24.54
CA GLY A 34 2.85 -8.32 -25.91
C GLY A 34 4.32 -7.92 -25.97
N SER A 35 4.59 -6.64 -26.26
CA SER A 35 5.93 -6.02 -26.23
C SER A 35 6.28 -5.41 -24.86
N ASP A 36 5.28 -5.17 -24.02
CA ASP A 36 5.45 -4.35 -22.83
C ASP A 36 6.02 -5.20 -21.68
N PRO A 37 7.04 -4.72 -20.95
CA PRO A 37 7.59 -5.41 -19.80
C PRO A 37 6.64 -5.37 -18.60
N GLU A 38 6.94 -6.20 -17.61
CA GLU A 38 6.36 -6.10 -16.27
C GLU A 38 6.54 -4.69 -15.69
N CYS A 39 5.49 -4.11 -15.10
CA CYS A 39 5.60 -2.84 -14.40
C CYS A 39 4.70 -2.76 -13.15
N TYR A 40 4.95 -1.74 -12.35
CA TYR A 40 4.04 -1.30 -11.29
C TYR A 40 3.38 0.01 -11.73
N LEU A 41 2.06 0.07 -11.57
CA LEU A 41 1.25 1.28 -11.69
C LEU A 41 1.17 1.92 -10.30
N ILE A 42 1.54 3.19 -10.19
CA ILE A 42 1.49 3.95 -8.94
C ILE A 42 0.64 5.20 -9.19
N HIS A 43 -0.50 5.32 -8.52
CA HIS A 43 -1.40 6.47 -8.67
C HIS A 43 -1.64 7.20 -7.34
N GLY A 44 -1.60 8.53 -7.40
CA GLY A 44 -1.93 9.41 -6.27
C GLY A 44 -1.05 9.19 -5.05
N GLY A 45 -1.62 9.31 -3.85
CA GLY A 45 -0.87 9.32 -2.58
C GLY A 45 -0.45 10.73 -2.14
N ARG A 46 0.06 10.85 -0.91
CA ARG A 46 0.50 12.12 -0.31
C ARG A 46 2.00 12.34 -0.45
N THR A 47 2.42 13.50 -0.95
CA THR A 47 3.82 13.92 -1.04
C THR A 47 4.42 14.20 0.35
N PRO A 48 5.74 14.39 0.50
CA PRO A 48 6.34 14.79 1.77
C PRO A 48 5.66 16.02 2.38
N ASN A 49 5.37 17.02 1.53
CA ASN A 49 4.72 18.30 1.85
C ASN A 49 3.21 18.18 2.21
N ASN A 50 2.66 16.97 2.29
CA ASN A 50 1.23 16.71 2.45
C ASN A 50 0.35 17.23 1.30
N GLU A 51 0.90 17.48 0.12
CA GLU A 51 0.08 17.62 -1.09
C GLU A 51 -0.41 16.23 -1.52
N ILE A 52 -1.53 16.14 -2.25
CA ILE A 52 -2.01 14.86 -2.79
C ILE A 52 -1.74 14.86 -4.29
N SER A 53 -1.08 13.81 -4.80
CA SER A 53 -0.87 13.64 -6.23
C SER A 53 -2.15 13.19 -6.96
N GLY A 54 -2.29 13.62 -8.21
CA GLY A 54 -3.26 13.08 -9.18
C GLY A 54 -2.61 12.34 -10.35
N SER A 55 -1.29 12.16 -10.32
CA SER A 55 -0.51 11.54 -11.40
C SER A 55 -0.58 10.02 -11.36
N LEU A 56 -0.44 9.41 -12.54
CA LEU A 56 -0.18 7.98 -12.72
C LEU A 56 1.26 7.79 -13.18
N TYR A 57 2.04 6.97 -12.47
CA TYR A 57 3.39 6.59 -12.84
C TYR A 57 3.46 5.10 -13.20
N LEU A 58 4.17 4.78 -14.27
CA LEU A 58 4.61 3.42 -14.61
C LEU A 58 6.04 3.25 -14.13
N LEU A 59 6.30 2.27 -13.28
CA LEU A 59 7.62 1.91 -12.78
C LEU A 59 7.99 0.51 -13.28
N ASN A 60 8.92 0.42 -14.22
CA ASN A 60 9.44 -0.84 -14.77
C ASN A 60 10.94 -0.98 -14.53
N GLN A 61 11.48 -2.18 -14.76
CA GLN A 61 12.92 -2.42 -14.74
C GLN A 61 13.51 -2.12 -16.11
N ASP A 62 14.50 -1.23 -16.17
CA ASP A 62 15.20 -0.85 -17.40
C ASP A 62 16.35 -1.82 -17.71
N SER A 63 17.29 -1.96 -16.77
CA SER A 63 18.54 -2.68 -17.01
C SER A 63 19.12 -3.32 -15.76
N HIS A 64 19.85 -4.42 -15.98
CA HIS A 64 20.73 -5.03 -14.98
C HIS A 64 22.16 -4.55 -15.21
N GLY A 65 22.69 -3.79 -14.26
CA GLY A 65 24.11 -3.47 -14.19
C GLY A 65 24.96 -4.63 -13.64
N SER A 66 26.27 -4.39 -13.56
CA SER A 66 27.18 -5.28 -12.85
C SER A 66 26.80 -5.44 -11.36
N ASN A 67 27.31 -6.50 -10.72
CA ASN A 67 27.12 -6.75 -9.28
C ASN A 67 25.66 -6.77 -8.76
N ARG A 68 24.69 -7.07 -9.64
CA ARG A 68 23.24 -7.02 -9.38
C ARG A 68 22.71 -5.60 -9.09
N LYS A 69 23.39 -4.53 -9.55
CA LYS A 69 22.77 -3.19 -9.60
C LYS A 69 21.56 -3.25 -10.54
N VAL A 70 20.45 -2.67 -10.13
CA VAL A 70 19.24 -2.55 -10.94
C VAL A 70 19.04 -1.07 -11.28
N THR A 71 18.75 -0.80 -12.55
CA THR A 71 18.23 0.48 -13.00
C THR A 71 16.73 0.35 -13.18
N LEU A 72 15.97 1.24 -12.55
CA LEU A 72 14.52 1.34 -12.78
C LEU A 72 14.22 2.46 -13.78
N ARG A 73 13.06 2.40 -14.41
CA ARG A 73 12.55 3.46 -15.28
C ARG A 73 11.16 3.85 -14.84
N CYS A 74 11.00 5.13 -14.52
CA CYS A 74 9.75 5.71 -14.06
C CYS A 74 9.20 6.68 -15.10
N GLN A 75 7.96 6.49 -15.53
CA GLN A 75 7.33 7.31 -16.56
C GLN A 75 5.95 7.77 -16.09
N GLU A 76 5.73 9.08 -16.04
CA GLU A 76 4.41 9.66 -15.80
C GLU A 76 3.55 9.48 -17.07
N LYS A 77 2.39 8.85 -16.90
CA LYS A 77 1.40 8.68 -17.96
C LYS A 77 0.47 9.89 -17.94
N GLU A 78 0.49 10.68 -19.02
CA GLU A 78 -0.54 11.69 -19.25
C GLU A 78 -1.92 11.02 -19.28
N LEU A 79 -2.84 11.53 -18.45
CA LEU A 79 -4.22 11.08 -18.36
C LEU A 79 -5.14 12.11 -19.02
N VAL A 80 -6.17 11.65 -19.71
CA VAL A 80 -7.12 12.50 -20.44
C VAL A 80 -8.56 12.02 -20.28
N GLY A 81 -9.53 12.93 -20.32
CA GLY A 81 -10.95 12.61 -20.12
C GLY A 81 -11.39 12.75 -18.66
N GLU A 82 -12.19 11.82 -18.18
CA GLU A 82 -12.79 11.87 -16.83
C GLU A 82 -11.82 11.32 -15.78
N MET A 83 -10.76 12.07 -15.51
CA MET A 83 -9.70 11.69 -14.58
C MET A 83 -10.20 11.62 -13.13
N PRO A 84 -9.67 10.71 -12.31
CA PRO A 84 -9.84 10.77 -10.86
C PRO A 84 -9.18 12.03 -10.28
N GLY A 85 -9.91 12.77 -9.45
CA GLY A 85 -9.29 13.82 -8.63
C GLY A 85 -8.22 13.26 -7.68
N PRO A 86 -7.20 14.07 -7.28
CA PRO A 86 -6.10 13.66 -6.40
C PRO A 86 -6.58 12.99 -5.12
N ARG A 87 -6.02 11.81 -4.81
CA ARG A 87 -6.47 10.96 -3.70
C ARG A 87 -5.39 10.03 -3.14
N PHE A 88 -5.55 9.59 -1.89
CA PHE A 88 -4.71 8.60 -1.22
C PHE A 88 -5.58 7.53 -0.52
N GLY A 89 -5.01 6.39 -0.16
CA GLY A 89 -5.75 5.30 0.50
C GLY A 89 -6.87 4.69 -0.37
N HIS A 90 -6.70 4.75 -1.69
CA HIS A 90 -7.55 4.08 -2.68
C HIS A 90 -6.83 2.84 -3.21
N THR A 91 -7.53 2.02 -3.99
CA THR A 91 -6.94 0.85 -4.66
C THR A 91 -6.79 1.06 -6.15
N ALA A 92 -5.78 0.41 -6.71
CA ALA A 92 -5.61 0.19 -8.14
C ALA A 92 -5.69 -1.31 -8.43
N SER A 93 -6.17 -1.69 -9.61
CA SER A 93 -6.26 -3.09 -10.04
C SER A 93 -6.26 -3.15 -11.56
N VAL A 94 -5.56 -4.13 -12.13
CA VAL A 94 -5.61 -4.38 -13.58
C VAL A 94 -6.66 -5.45 -13.85
N VAL A 95 -7.51 -5.20 -14.85
CA VAL A 95 -8.48 -6.19 -15.37
C VAL A 95 -8.19 -6.52 -16.81
N TYR A 96 -8.39 -7.78 -17.18
CA TYR A 96 -8.20 -8.32 -18.51
C TYR A 96 -9.54 -8.84 -19.03
N SER A 97 -10.06 -8.24 -20.10
CA SER A 97 -11.37 -8.60 -20.66
C SER A 97 -11.31 -8.63 -22.19
N ARG A 98 -11.68 -9.77 -22.78
CA ARG A 98 -11.82 -9.97 -24.24
C ARG A 98 -10.58 -9.60 -25.06
N GLY A 99 -9.37 -9.79 -24.51
CA GLY A 99 -8.10 -9.45 -25.16
C GLY A 99 -7.72 -7.96 -25.05
N LYS A 100 -8.36 -7.20 -24.16
CA LYS A 100 -7.96 -5.86 -23.73
C LYS A 100 -7.59 -5.87 -22.25
N ARG A 101 -6.81 -4.86 -21.82
CA ARG A 101 -6.51 -4.55 -20.41
C ARG A 101 -7.02 -3.16 -20.04
N ALA A 102 -7.32 -2.94 -18.76
CA ALA A 102 -7.56 -1.61 -18.20
C ALA A 102 -7.07 -1.54 -16.75
N CYS A 103 -6.64 -0.38 -16.29
CA CYS A 103 -6.47 -0.11 -14.87
C CYS A 103 -7.77 0.45 -14.29
N VAL A 104 -8.14 -0.03 -13.12
CA VAL A 104 -9.35 0.36 -12.39
C VAL A 104 -8.93 1.02 -11.08
N LEU A 105 -9.43 2.23 -10.83
CA LEU A 105 -9.20 2.97 -9.59
C LEU A 105 -10.52 3.19 -8.87
N PHE A 106 -10.54 2.93 -7.54
CA PHE A 106 -11.76 3.04 -6.75
C PHE A 106 -11.50 3.51 -5.30
N GLY A 107 -12.40 4.35 -4.79
CA GLY A 107 -12.40 4.89 -3.43
C GLY A 107 -11.29 5.92 -3.16
N GLY A 108 -10.83 5.97 -1.91
CA GLY A 108 -9.79 6.87 -1.39
C GLY A 108 -10.30 8.07 -0.62
N ARG A 109 -9.37 8.84 -0.04
CA ARG A 109 -9.61 10.14 0.58
C ARG A 109 -8.94 11.26 -0.22
N CYS A 110 -9.57 12.43 -0.22
CA CYS A 110 -9.02 13.69 -0.73
C CYS A 110 -9.20 14.81 0.31
N TYR A 111 -8.53 15.96 0.15
CA TYR A 111 -8.85 17.15 0.93
C TYR A 111 -10.23 17.72 0.52
N ARG A 112 -10.83 18.50 1.43
CA ARG A 112 -12.05 19.27 1.11
C ARG A 112 -11.84 20.16 -0.14
N PRO A 113 -12.86 20.35 -0.99
CA PRO A 113 -12.79 21.21 -2.16
C PRO A 113 -12.32 22.64 -1.82
N PRO A 114 -11.65 23.37 -2.73
CA PRO A 114 -11.15 24.73 -2.46
C PRO A 114 -12.22 25.74 -2.02
N GLY A 115 -13.51 25.52 -2.32
CA GLY A 115 -14.62 26.36 -1.84
C GLY A 115 -15.10 26.05 -0.41
N GLU A 116 -14.64 24.95 0.20
CA GLU A 116 -15.06 24.45 1.52
C GLU A 116 -13.90 24.32 2.52
N ARG A 117 -12.67 24.59 2.08
CA ARG A 117 -11.43 24.43 2.84
C ARG A 117 -11.01 25.77 3.46
N THR A 118 -11.04 25.86 4.78
CA THR A 118 -10.49 26.99 5.56
C THR A 118 -9.05 26.71 5.99
N THR A 119 -8.37 27.68 6.61
CA THR A 119 -7.08 27.47 7.28
C THR A 119 -7.19 26.51 8.47
N GLU A 120 -8.29 26.59 9.22
CA GLU A 120 -8.60 25.69 10.34
C GLU A 120 -8.88 24.25 9.87
N THR A 121 -9.60 24.11 8.75
CA THR A 121 -9.93 22.81 8.14
C THR A 121 -8.94 22.40 7.05
N TRP A 122 -7.72 22.96 7.04
CA TRP A 122 -6.78 22.78 5.94
C TRP A 122 -6.39 21.30 5.75
N ASN A 123 -6.11 20.58 6.83
CA ASN A 123 -5.76 19.16 6.75
C ASN A 123 -6.98 18.22 6.77
N CYS A 124 -8.21 18.75 6.84
CA CYS A 124 -9.42 17.92 6.86
C CYS A 124 -9.62 17.21 5.53
N VAL A 125 -9.73 15.89 5.60
CA VAL A 125 -10.02 15.00 4.47
C VAL A 125 -11.47 14.54 4.47
N MET A 126 -11.90 14.02 3.32
CA MET A 126 -13.17 13.34 3.10
C MET A 126 -12.93 12.12 2.21
N ASP A 127 -13.77 11.09 2.28
CA ASP A 127 -13.73 10.04 1.25
C ASP A 127 -14.16 10.63 -0.11
N CYS A 128 -13.52 10.16 -1.17
CA CYS A 128 -13.89 10.50 -2.54
C CYS A 128 -15.28 9.93 -2.88
N PRO A 129 -16.04 10.57 -3.78
CA PRO A 129 -17.27 10.01 -4.32
C PRO A 129 -17.06 8.57 -4.86
N PRO A 130 -18.00 7.63 -4.66
CA PRO A 130 -17.84 6.21 -4.93
C PRO A 130 -17.94 5.83 -6.42
N GLN A 131 -17.23 6.58 -7.27
CA GLN A 131 -17.09 6.33 -8.70
C GLN A 131 -15.96 5.33 -8.97
N VAL A 132 -16.18 4.45 -9.94
CA VAL A 132 -15.15 3.55 -10.49
C VAL A 132 -14.54 4.21 -11.71
N PHE A 133 -13.23 4.45 -11.68
CA PHE A 133 -12.52 5.05 -12.81
C PHE A 133 -11.83 3.96 -13.62
N LEU A 134 -12.08 3.92 -14.93
CA LEU A 134 -11.39 3.04 -15.87
C LEU A 134 -10.38 3.84 -16.68
N ILE A 135 -9.12 3.40 -16.65
CA ILE A 135 -8.01 3.97 -17.42
C ILE A 135 -7.56 2.96 -18.47
N ASP A 136 -7.68 3.36 -19.73
CA ASP A 136 -7.00 2.69 -20.85
C ASP A 136 -5.49 2.95 -20.73
N LEU A 137 -4.70 1.89 -20.49
CA LEU A 137 -3.27 2.00 -20.25
C LEU A 137 -2.46 2.30 -21.51
N ASP A 138 -3.01 2.00 -22.69
CA ASP A 138 -2.33 2.19 -23.96
C ASP A 138 -2.44 3.68 -24.35
N PHE A 139 -3.64 4.26 -24.24
CA PHE A 139 -3.94 5.65 -24.64
C PHE A 139 -4.01 6.68 -23.50
N GLY A 140 -4.04 6.28 -22.23
CA GLY A 140 -4.20 7.20 -21.08
C GLY A 140 -5.63 7.73 -20.89
N CYS A 141 -6.61 7.18 -21.60
CA CYS A 141 -7.99 7.66 -21.58
C CYS A 141 -8.73 7.20 -20.31
N CYS A 142 -9.21 8.15 -19.51
CA CYS A 142 -10.02 7.94 -18.31
C CYS A 142 -11.52 8.08 -18.60
N SER A 143 -12.32 7.21 -17.99
CA SER A 143 -13.78 7.30 -17.94
C SER A 143 -14.28 7.00 -16.52
N SER A 144 -15.29 7.74 -16.04
CA SER A 144 -15.87 7.59 -14.71
C SER A 144 -17.22 6.88 -14.75
N HIS A 145 -17.41 5.91 -13.87
CA HIS A 145 -18.60 5.04 -13.85
C HIS A 145 -19.26 5.10 -12.48
N ILE A 146 -20.53 5.52 -12.45
CA ILE A 146 -21.39 5.42 -11.27
C ILE A 146 -22.00 4.02 -11.26
N VAL A 147 -21.72 3.26 -10.21
CA VAL A 147 -22.19 1.89 -10.01
C VAL A 147 -23.24 1.94 -8.90
N PRO A 148 -24.53 1.61 -9.14
CA PRO A 148 -25.63 1.86 -8.20
C PRO A 148 -25.47 1.23 -6.81
N GLU A 149 -24.74 0.12 -6.73
CA GLU A 149 -24.44 -0.60 -5.50
C GLU A 149 -23.44 0.16 -4.61
N LEU A 150 -22.64 1.06 -5.19
CA LEU A 150 -21.60 1.84 -4.51
C LEU A 150 -22.18 3.18 -4.01
N THR A 151 -23.00 3.10 -2.96
CA THR A 151 -23.73 4.23 -2.37
C THR A 151 -22.83 5.27 -1.69
N ASP A 152 -21.78 4.82 -1.01
CA ASP A 152 -20.98 5.62 -0.09
C ASP A 152 -19.48 5.52 -0.41
N GLY A 153 -18.74 6.62 -0.22
CA GLY A 153 -17.29 6.64 -0.38
C GLY A 153 -16.59 5.72 0.63
N GLN A 154 -15.44 5.16 0.26
CA GLN A 154 -14.62 4.37 1.18
C GLN A 154 -13.13 4.39 0.85
N SER A 155 -12.31 4.15 1.86
CA SER A 155 -10.85 4.17 1.81
C SER A 155 -10.21 3.03 2.59
N PHE A 156 -8.95 2.70 2.29
CA PHE A 156 -8.15 1.65 2.96
C PHE A 156 -8.74 0.23 2.93
N HIS A 157 -9.63 -0.05 1.97
CA HIS A 157 -10.10 -1.38 1.60
C HIS A 157 -9.02 -2.19 0.84
N VAL A 158 -9.19 -3.51 0.79
CA VAL A 158 -8.41 -4.39 -0.10
C VAL A 158 -9.10 -4.47 -1.46
N ALA A 159 -8.31 -4.59 -2.54
CA ALA A 159 -8.79 -4.97 -3.86
C ALA A 159 -7.96 -6.16 -4.38
N LEU A 160 -8.61 -7.24 -4.79
CA LEU A 160 -7.98 -8.40 -5.42
C LEU A 160 -8.56 -8.59 -6.82
N ALA A 161 -7.72 -8.67 -7.84
CA ALA A 161 -8.16 -8.82 -9.23
C ALA A 161 -7.92 -10.25 -9.76
N ARG A 162 -8.88 -10.73 -10.56
CA ARG A 162 -8.77 -11.93 -11.40
C ARG A 162 -9.57 -11.73 -12.68
N ASP A 163 -8.91 -11.95 -13.83
CA ASP A 163 -9.51 -11.79 -15.16
C ASP A 163 -10.25 -10.45 -15.32
N ASP A 164 -11.57 -10.46 -15.56
CA ASP A 164 -12.39 -9.24 -15.71
C ASP A 164 -13.07 -8.77 -14.41
N CYS A 165 -12.70 -9.35 -13.26
CA CYS A 165 -13.34 -9.14 -11.96
C CYS A 165 -12.36 -8.55 -10.91
N ILE A 166 -12.87 -7.64 -10.08
CA ILE A 166 -12.20 -7.11 -8.89
C ILE A 166 -13.07 -7.37 -7.67
N TYR A 167 -12.46 -7.93 -6.63
CA TYR A 167 -13.07 -8.17 -5.33
C TYR A 167 -12.61 -7.12 -4.33
N ILE A 168 -13.52 -6.25 -3.87
CA ILE A 168 -13.27 -5.23 -2.85
C ILE A 168 -13.68 -5.77 -1.49
N LEU A 169 -12.75 -5.77 -0.53
CA LEU A 169 -12.93 -6.29 0.83
C LEU A 169 -12.72 -5.23 1.90
N GLY A 170 -13.69 -5.12 2.82
CA GLY A 170 -13.67 -4.17 3.93
C GLY A 170 -13.61 -2.72 3.44
N GLY A 171 -12.87 -1.89 4.17
CA GLY A 171 -12.76 -0.45 3.94
C GLY A 171 -13.22 0.37 5.14
N HIS A 172 -12.95 1.68 5.07
CA HIS A 172 -13.42 2.69 6.01
C HIS A 172 -14.34 3.66 5.29
N ASN A 173 -15.51 3.93 5.87
CA ASN A 173 -16.28 5.13 5.53
C ASN A 173 -16.10 6.17 6.65
N LEU A 174 -15.40 7.26 6.33
CA LEU A 174 -15.09 8.37 7.23
C LEU A 174 -16.32 9.22 7.59
N SER A 175 -17.35 9.26 6.74
CA SER A 175 -18.56 10.05 7.01
C SER A 175 -19.50 9.44 8.05
N SER A 176 -19.39 8.14 8.31
CA SER A 176 -20.18 7.38 9.30
C SER A 176 -19.34 6.81 10.43
N ASP A 177 -18.02 6.92 10.32
CA ASP A 177 -17.02 6.22 11.13
C ASP A 177 -17.26 4.70 11.22
N THR A 178 -17.44 4.05 10.07
CA THR A 178 -17.70 2.60 10.01
C THR A 178 -16.74 1.83 9.13
N ARG A 179 -16.50 0.58 9.51
CA ARG A 179 -15.74 -0.44 8.77
C ARG A 179 -16.71 -1.56 8.36
N PRO A 180 -17.42 -1.45 7.21
CA PRO A 180 -18.50 -2.35 6.88
C PRO A 180 -18.03 -3.79 6.64
N VAL A 181 -18.79 -4.77 7.11
CA VAL A 181 -18.60 -6.21 6.79
C VAL A 181 -19.09 -6.44 5.36
N ARG A 182 -18.31 -5.99 4.38
CA ARG A 182 -18.74 -5.89 2.97
C ARG A 182 -17.70 -6.53 2.05
N LEU A 183 -18.21 -7.30 1.10
CA LEU A 183 -17.49 -7.79 -0.07
C LEU A 183 -18.28 -7.38 -1.31
N LEU A 184 -17.57 -6.85 -2.30
CA LEU A 184 -18.12 -6.48 -3.60
C LEU A 184 -17.32 -7.20 -4.68
N ARG A 185 -18.03 -7.74 -5.68
CA ARG A 185 -17.44 -8.16 -6.95
C ARG A 185 -17.82 -7.10 -7.99
N ILE A 186 -16.83 -6.39 -8.54
CA ILE A 186 -17.02 -5.47 -9.67
C ILE A 186 -16.50 -6.18 -10.93
N GLN A 187 -17.37 -6.46 -11.89
CA GLN A 187 -17.00 -7.04 -13.18
C GLN A 187 -16.94 -5.95 -14.26
N VAL A 188 -15.90 -5.98 -15.10
CA VAL A 188 -15.56 -4.93 -16.07
C VAL A 188 -15.39 -5.52 -17.48
N GLN A 189 -16.43 -5.46 -18.31
CA GLN A 189 -16.40 -6.00 -19.66
C GLN A 189 -15.97 -4.93 -20.69
N LEU A 190 -14.77 -5.09 -21.26
CA LEU A 190 -14.18 -4.13 -22.20
C LEU A 190 -14.66 -4.38 -23.64
N LEU A 191 -15.88 -3.93 -23.98
CA LEU A 191 -16.49 -4.17 -25.29
C LEU A 191 -15.88 -3.28 -26.40
N LEU A 192 -16.37 -3.43 -27.64
CA LEU A 192 -16.02 -2.53 -28.75
C LEU A 192 -16.78 -1.20 -28.70
N GLY A 193 -17.98 -1.16 -28.09
CA GLY A 193 -18.81 0.04 -27.97
C GLY A 193 -18.58 0.86 -26.69
N GLY A 194 -17.59 0.50 -25.87
CA GLY A 194 -17.34 1.05 -24.54
C GLY A 194 -17.25 -0.05 -23.46
N PRO A 195 -16.81 0.28 -22.24
CA PRO A 195 -16.84 -0.64 -21.11
C PRO A 195 -18.29 -0.83 -20.60
N VAL A 196 -18.56 -1.97 -19.98
CA VAL A 196 -19.77 -2.23 -19.20
C VAL A 196 -19.34 -2.74 -17.83
N LEU A 197 -19.87 -2.12 -16.77
CA LEU A 197 -19.62 -2.52 -15.39
C LEU A 197 -20.90 -3.10 -14.78
N SER A 198 -20.74 -4.08 -13.89
CA SER A 198 -21.77 -4.58 -12.98
C SER A 198 -21.15 -4.88 -11.63
N CYS A 199 -21.93 -4.74 -10.54
CA CYS A 199 -21.45 -5.05 -9.20
C CYS A 199 -22.39 -5.98 -8.45
N ASP A 200 -21.84 -7.06 -7.91
CA ASP A 200 -22.53 -7.96 -6.99
C ASP A 200 -22.10 -7.62 -5.55
N ILE A 201 -23.07 -7.56 -4.63
CA ILE A 201 -22.81 -7.47 -3.18
C ILE A 201 -22.86 -8.89 -2.61
N MET A 202 -21.80 -9.31 -1.91
CA MET A 202 -21.67 -10.65 -1.35
C MET A 202 -21.77 -10.61 0.18
N ASP A 203 -22.23 -11.71 0.79
CA ASP A 203 -22.54 -11.84 2.21
C ASP A 203 -21.36 -12.29 3.07
N ASN A 204 -20.37 -12.97 2.48
CA ASN A 204 -19.13 -13.40 3.13
C ASN A 204 -18.05 -12.30 3.26
N GLY A 205 -18.46 -11.06 3.56
CA GLY A 205 -17.57 -9.93 3.75
C GLY A 205 -16.74 -9.96 5.05
N LEU A 206 -15.73 -9.09 5.14
CA LEU A 206 -14.91 -8.88 6.34
C LEU A 206 -14.91 -7.40 6.74
N SER A 207 -15.01 -7.09 8.03
CA SER A 207 -14.71 -5.75 8.55
C SER A 207 -13.20 -5.64 8.78
N LEU A 208 -12.53 -4.89 7.91
CA LEU A 208 -11.08 -4.68 7.97
C LEU A 208 -10.67 -3.38 7.26
N THR A 209 -9.58 -2.78 7.71
CA THR A 209 -8.91 -1.63 7.07
C THR A 209 -7.40 -1.75 7.14
N SER A 210 -6.69 -1.27 6.12
CA SER A 210 -5.23 -1.17 6.08
C SER A 210 -4.50 -2.50 6.31
N THR A 211 -5.08 -3.61 5.83
CA THR A 211 -4.50 -4.95 5.92
C THR A 211 -3.42 -5.18 4.87
N ILE A 212 -2.44 -6.02 5.19
CA ILE A 212 -1.42 -6.48 4.25
C ILE A 212 -1.99 -7.68 3.48
N THR A 213 -1.90 -7.65 2.15
CA THR A 213 -2.20 -8.80 1.28
C THR A 213 -0.90 -9.43 0.82
N VAL A 214 -0.72 -10.72 1.04
CA VAL A 214 0.48 -11.49 0.66
C VAL A 214 0.08 -12.60 -0.31
N LYS A 215 0.68 -12.64 -1.50
CA LYS A 215 0.48 -13.76 -2.43
C LYS A 215 1.19 -15.01 -1.89
N SER A 216 0.40 -16.03 -1.56
CA SER A 216 0.84 -17.21 -0.78
C SER A 216 1.02 -18.48 -1.61
N GLY A 217 0.58 -18.48 -2.88
CA GLY A 217 0.65 -19.65 -3.75
C GLY A 217 0.66 -19.30 -5.24
N PRO A 218 0.59 -20.32 -6.13
CA PRO A 218 0.36 -20.11 -7.55
C PRO A 218 -1.04 -19.50 -7.81
N GLY A 219 -1.30 -19.07 -9.05
CA GLY A 219 -2.62 -18.52 -9.42
C GLY A 219 -2.98 -17.25 -8.64
N HIS A 220 -4.13 -17.25 -7.96
CA HIS A 220 -4.70 -16.11 -7.22
C HIS A 220 -4.99 -16.47 -5.76
N GLU A 221 -3.99 -17.05 -5.09
CA GLU A 221 -4.01 -17.39 -3.67
C GLU A 221 -3.30 -16.33 -2.82
N TYR A 222 -3.96 -15.85 -1.78
CA TYR A 222 -3.49 -14.78 -0.91
C TYR A 222 -3.73 -15.09 0.58
N VAL A 223 -2.89 -14.52 1.44
CA VAL A 223 -3.19 -14.35 2.88
C VAL A 223 -3.43 -12.87 3.16
N VAL A 224 -4.54 -12.57 3.82
CA VAL A 224 -4.90 -11.23 4.31
C VAL A 224 -4.66 -11.19 5.82
N LEU A 225 -3.66 -10.42 6.23
CA LEU A 225 -3.20 -10.27 7.61
C LEU A 225 -3.09 -8.80 8.04
N GLY A 226 -2.94 -8.58 9.34
CA GLY A 226 -2.75 -7.24 9.89
C GLY A 226 -4.01 -6.38 9.80
N GLY A 227 -3.81 -5.06 9.80
CA GLY A 227 -4.88 -4.06 9.70
C GLY A 227 -5.66 -3.84 11.00
N TYR A 228 -6.87 -3.30 10.89
CA TYR A 228 -7.68 -2.85 12.03
C TYR A 228 -9.14 -3.29 11.88
N GLN A 229 -9.76 -3.69 12.99
CA GLN A 229 -11.20 -3.99 13.12
C GLN A 229 -11.99 -2.75 13.59
N SER A 230 -11.37 -1.89 14.40
CA SER A 230 -11.91 -0.60 14.85
C SER A 230 -10.77 0.41 15.02
N GLU A 231 -11.10 1.65 15.42
CA GLU A 231 -10.11 2.71 15.72
C GLU A 231 -9.18 2.35 16.88
N THR A 232 -9.63 1.50 17.79
CA THR A 232 -8.88 1.06 18.99
C THR A 232 -8.36 -0.38 18.90
N GLN A 233 -8.76 -1.16 17.88
CA GLN A 233 -8.50 -2.60 17.82
C GLN A 233 -7.81 -3.02 16.51
N LYS A 234 -6.54 -3.42 16.64
CA LYS A 234 -5.78 -4.09 15.56
C LYS A 234 -6.36 -5.47 15.28
N ARG A 235 -6.40 -5.88 14.00
CA ARG A 235 -6.90 -7.18 13.55
C ARG A 235 -5.76 -8.22 13.58
N LEU A 236 -5.64 -8.96 14.68
CA LEU A 236 -4.63 -10.02 14.86
C LEU A 236 -4.92 -11.30 14.04
N GLU A 237 -6.14 -11.45 13.54
CA GLU A 237 -6.56 -12.58 12.72
C GLU A 237 -5.90 -12.63 11.33
N CYS A 238 -5.87 -13.81 10.72
CA CYS A 238 -5.46 -14.02 9.34
C CYS A 238 -6.57 -14.72 8.56
N ASN A 239 -6.66 -14.46 7.25
CA ASN A 239 -7.56 -15.17 6.35
C ASN A 239 -6.79 -15.68 5.14
N ASN A 240 -7.07 -16.92 4.71
CA ASN A 240 -6.77 -17.34 3.35
C ASN A 240 -7.84 -16.75 2.43
N VAL A 241 -7.45 -16.25 1.26
CA VAL A 241 -8.35 -15.76 0.23
C VAL A 241 -7.93 -16.34 -1.12
N VAL A 242 -8.84 -17.04 -1.79
CA VAL A 242 -8.60 -17.71 -3.07
C VAL A 242 -9.59 -17.17 -4.10
N LEU A 243 -9.10 -16.74 -5.27
CA LEU A 243 -9.95 -16.40 -6.41
C LEU A 243 -9.91 -17.52 -7.46
N ASP A 244 -11.08 -18.04 -7.82
CA ASP A 244 -11.24 -19.12 -8.80
C ASP A 244 -12.36 -18.80 -9.82
N ASP A 245 -12.75 -19.79 -10.64
CA ASP A 245 -13.80 -19.63 -11.66
C ASP A 245 -15.23 -19.56 -11.10
N THR A 246 -15.40 -19.84 -9.80
CA THR A 246 -16.68 -19.75 -9.08
C THR A 246 -16.83 -18.44 -8.30
N GLY A 247 -15.72 -17.83 -7.87
CA GLY A 247 -15.72 -16.50 -7.28
C GLY A 247 -14.52 -16.24 -6.37
N ILE A 248 -14.84 -15.87 -5.12
CA ILE A 248 -13.89 -15.59 -4.04
C ILE A 248 -14.25 -16.43 -2.81
N HIS A 249 -13.29 -17.24 -2.37
CA HIS A 249 -13.39 -18.03 -1.15
C HIS A 249 -12.55 -17.38 -0.06
N ILE A 250 -13.09 -17.29 1.15
CA ILE A 250 -12.46 -16.65 2.31
C ILE A 250 -12.57 -17.60 3.49
N GLU A 251 -11.43 -18.05 4.00
CA GLU A 251 -11.35 -18.98 5.12
C GLU A 251 -10.54 -18.36 6.27
N PRO A 252 -10.88 -18.61 7.54
CA PRO A 252 -9.99 -18.30 8.66
C PRO A 252 -8.67 -19.05 8.52
N ARG A 253 -7.55 -18.38 8.84
CA ARG A 253 -6.23 -18.99 8.93
C ARG A 253 -5.69 -18.80 10.33
N ASP A 254 -5.06 -19.83 10.89
CA ASP A 254 -4.28 -19.71 12.12
C ASP A 254 -3.29 -18.53 11.99
N PRO A 255 -3.30 -17.57 12.94
CA PRO A 255 -2.42 -16.42 12.90
C PRO A 255 -0.98 -16.83 13.25
N PRO A 256 0.03 -16.06 12.80
CA PRO A 256 1.39 -16.15 13.34
C PRO A 256 1.39 -16.00 14.88
N PRO A 257 2.39 -16.57 15.59
CA PRO A 257 2.52 -16.42 17.04
C PRO A 257 2.98 -14.99 17.38
N TRP A 258 2.04 -14.04 17.39
CA TRP A 258 2.32 -12.63 17.60
C TRP A 258 3.06 -12.38 18.93
N THR A 259 4.14 -11.61 18.85
CA THR A 259 4.89 -11.21 20.05
C THR A 259 4.04 -10.30 20.94
N GLY A 260 4.41 -10.20 22.22
CA GLY A 260 3.80 -9.22 23.12
C GLY A 260 3.94 -7.78 22.59
N GLU A 261 5.02 -7.45 21.88
CA GLU A 261 5.26 -6.13 21.30
C GLU A 261 4.27 -5.82 20.16
N ILE A 262 4.07 -6.76 19.23
CA ILE A 262 3.04 -6.63 18.16
C ILE A 262 1.63 -6.62 18.76
N THR A 263 1.37 -7.45 19.76
CA THR A 263 0.04 -7.59 20.37
C THR A 263 -0.39 -6.30 21.07
N HIS A 264 0.47 -5.72 21.92
CA HIS A 264 0.12 -4.56 22.76
C HIS A 264 0.37 -3.19 22.12
N SER A 265 1.22 -3.07 21.08
CA SER A 265 1.42 -1.78 20.41
C SER A 265 0.10 -1.25 19.81
N ARG A 266 -0.17 0.05 19.93
CA ARG A 266 -1.43 0.65 19.47
C ARG A 266 -1.59 0.59 17.94
N THR A 267 -0.49 0.68 17.21
CA THR A 267 -0.49 0.75 15.73
C THR A 267 0.51 -0.22 15.10
N TRP A 268 0.28 -0.52 13.82
CA TRP A 268 1.21 -1.22 12.96
C TRP A 268 1.03 -0.80 11.50
N PHE A 269 2.07 -1.02 10.70
CA PHE A 269 2.05 -0.89 9.25
C PHE A 269 2.94 -1.95 8.61
N GLY A 270 2.88 -2.10 7.30
CA GLY A 270 3.70 -3.06 6.59
C GLY A 270 3.35 -3.24 5.13
N GLY A 271 3.93 -4.25 4.51
CA GLY A 271 3.70 -4.60 3.12
C GLY A 271 4.20 -6.01 2.81
N SER A 272 3.73 -6.57 1.69
CA SER A 272 4.25 -7.84 1.19
C SER A 272 5.67 -7.67 0.66
N LEU A 273 6.55 -8.63 0.96
CA LEU A 273 7.87 -8.77 0.37
C LEU A 273 7.84 -9.66 -0.90
N GLY A 274 6.64 -10.05 -1.34
CA GLY A 274 6.42 -11.13 -2.29
C GLY A 274 6.68 -12.51 -1.65
N LYS A 275 6.56 -13.57 -2.46
CA LYS A 275 6.95 -14.95 -2.10
C LYS A 275 6.46 -15.40 -0.71
N GLY A 276 5.16 -15.33 -0.48
CA GLY A 276 4.55 -15.74 0.80
C GLY A 276 4.94 -14.90 2.02
N SER A 277 5.67 -13.78 1.87
CA SER A 277 6.24 -13.03 3.00
C SER A 277 5.71 -11.60 3.13
N ALA A 278 5.70 -11.07 4.35
CA ALA A 278 5.42 -9.67 4.67
C ALA A 278 6.44 -9.10 5.67
N LEU A 279 6.65 -7.79 5.60
CA LEU A 279 7.34 -7.01 6.63
C LEU A 279 6.30 -6.22 7.42
N ILE A 280 6.40 -6.25 8.76
CA ILE A 280 5.56 -5.49 9.69
C ILE A 280 6.46 -4.59 10.53
N GLY A 281 6.08 -3.32 10.68
CA GLY A 281 6.69 -2.36 11.59
C GLY A 281 5.71 -1.95 12.70
N VAL A 282 6.21 -1.79 13.92
CA VAL A 282 5.48 -1.24 15.09
C VAL A 282 6.33 -0.16 15.77
N PRO A 283 5.72 0.91 16.32
CA PRO A 283 6.46 1.97 17.01
C PRO A 283 7.04 1.51 18.35
N THR A 284 8.25 1.96 18.68
CA THR A 284 8.96 1.63 19.92
C THR A 284 8.63 2.61 21.06
N GLU A 285 7.37 2.58 21.51
CA GLU A 285 6.90 3.46 22.58
C GLU A 285 7.67 3.29 23.91
N GLY A 286 7.83 4.38 24.67
CA GLY A 286 8.36 4.40 26.04
C GLY A 286 9.85 4.13 26.24
N ARG A 287 10.61 3.68 25.22
CA ARG A 287 12.04 3.35 25.35
C ARG A 287 12.95 4.55 25.01
N SER A 288 13.10 5.51 25.93
CA SER A 288 13.95 6.71 25.82
C SER A 288 15.47 6.48 25.70
N ALA A 289 15.90 5.27 25.35
CA ALA A 289 17.29 4.85 25.21
C ALA A 289 17.53 3.95 23.97
N GLN A 290 16.62 3.95 22.99
CA GLN A 290 16.79 3.28 21.69
C GLN A 290 16.79 4.33 20.56
N PRO A 291 17.69 4.22 19.57
CA PRO A 291 17.72 5.15 18.43
C PRO A 291 16.71 4.76 17.34
N ASP A 292 16.34 3.49 17.27
CA ASP A 292 15.41 2.95 16.27
C ASP A 292 13.98 3.25 16.71
N ALA A 293 13.23 4.03 15.90
CA ALA A 293 11.85 4.41 16.21
C ALA A 293 10.80 3.29 15.97
N HIS A 294 11.21 2.19 15.32
CA HIS A 294 10.33 1.09 14.93
C HIS A 294 11.02 -0.26 15.06
N SER A 295 10.33 -1.24 15.64
CA SER A 295 10.71 -2.66 15.60
C SER A 295 10.15 -3.30 14.33
N PHE A 296 10.99 -4.06 13.60
CA PHE A 296 10.60 -4.72 12.35
C PHE A 296 10.63 -6.25 12.43
N TYR A 297 9.56 -6.87 11.96
CA TYR A 297 9.33 -8.31 11.96
C TYR A 297 9.01 -8.81 10.55
N GLN A 298 9.51 -9.98 10.17
CA GLN A 298 9.12 -10.65 8.92
C GLN A 298 8.18 -11.81 9.24
N VAL A 299 6.97 -11.77 8.69
CA VAL A 299 6.04 -12.91 8.69
C VAL A 299 6.21 -13.67 7.38
N SER A 300 6.27 -15.00 7.43
CA SER A 300 6.45 -15.84 6.23
C SER A 300 5.46 -17.01 6.25
N PHE A 301 4.66 -17.12 5.19
CA PHE A 301 3.72 -18.22 4.95
C PHE A 301 4.35 -19.20 3.96
N GLN A 302 4.25 -20.50 4.24
CA GLN A 302 4.76 -21.55 3.36
C GLN A 302 4.01 -21.53 2.01
N MET A 303 4.75 -21.45 0.92
CA MET A 303 4.22 -21.71 -0.43
C MET A 303 4.17 -23.21 -0.66
N GLU A 304 3.00 -23.74 -1.05
CA GLU A 304 2.88 -25.14 -1.43
C GLU A 304 3.72 -25.42 -2.69
N GLY A 305 4.86 -26.10 -2.48
CA GLY A 305 5.81 -26.44 -3.53
C GLY A 305 7.28 -26.29 -3.14
N ASP A 306 7.63 -25.42 -2.19
CA ASP A 306 9.04 -25.22 -1.78
C ASP A 306 9.46 -26.25 -0.72
N GLY A 307 9.75 -27.47 -1.20
CA GLY A 307 10.04 -28.65 -0.40
C GLY A 307 11.40 -28.67 0.29
N SER A 308 11.78 -27.62 1.03
CA SER A 308 12.95 -27.62 1.92
C SER A 308 12.51 -27.71 3.40
N GLY A 309 12.20 -28.94 3.84
CA GLY A 309 11.84 -29.19 5.23
C GLY A 309 13.05 -29.19 6.16
N GLU A 310 13.07 -28.28 7.13
CA GLU A 310 13.88 -28.39 8.36
C GLU A 310 13.11 -27.79 9.54
N GLU A 311 13.36 -28.37 10.70
CA GLU A 311 12.60 -28.38 11.97
C GLU A 311 12.48 -26.98 12.66
N ALA A 312 11.68 -26.74 13.72
CA ALA A 312 11.06 -27.69 14.66
C ALA A 312 9.76 -27.16 15.32
N MET A 313 8.96 -28.10 15.82
CA MET A 313 7.79 -27.88 16.66
C MET A 313 8.20 -27.68 18.13
N GLN A 314 7.88 -26.53 18.73
CA GLN A 314 7.95 -26.30 20.18
C GLN A 314 6.90 -25.28 20.64
N GLY A 315 6.26 -25.51 21.79
CA GLY A 315 5.20 -24.67 22.35
C GLY A 315 5.39 -24.40 23.85
N CYS A 316 4.29 -24.12 24.56
CA CYS A 316 4.20 -23.63 25.96
C CYS A 316 4.51 -22.11 26.10
N SER A 317 3.80 -21.30 26.91
CA SER A 317 2.63 -21.54 27.79
C SER A 317 1.88 -20.23 28.11
N GLN A 318 0.75 -20.34 28.83
CA GLN A 318 0.02 -19.29 29.55
C GLN A 318 0.89 -18.61 30.65
N GLU A 319 0.56 -17.50 31.31
CA GLU A 319 -0.67 -16.67 31.48
C GLU A 319 -0.23 -15.16 31.62
N SER A 320 -0.96 -14.10 32.01
CA SER A 320 -2.24 -13.87 32.73
C SER A 320 -2.90 -12.51 32.36
N THR A 321 -3.80 -11.98 33.21
CA THR A 321 -4.55 -10.71 33.12
C THR A 321 -3.74 -9.51 33.72
N ASP A 322 -4.08 -8.22 33.55
CA ASP A 322 -5.30 -7.51 34.03
C ASP A 322 -5.77 -6.31 33.15
N PHE A 323 -7.02 -5.88 33.38
CA PHE A 323 -7.71 -4.73 32.76
C PHE A 323 -7.81 -3.55 33.75
N GLU A 324 -7.73 -2.29 33.27
CA GLU A 324 -8.49 -1.18 33.89
C GLU A 324 -8.77 -0.03 32.89
N ASP A 325 -9.68 0.88 33.26
CA ASP A 325 -10.38 1.83 32.36
C ASP A 325 -9.50 2.83 31.60
N SER A 326 -9.98 3.26 30.43
CA SER A 326 -9.44 4.39 29.65
C SER A 326 -10.48 5.48 29.45
N ALA A 327 -10.08 6.75 29.60
CA ALA A 327 -10.94 7.91 29.35
C ALA A 327 -11.12 8.17 27.83
N PRO A 328 -12.28 8.70 27.38
CA PRO A 328 -12.56 8.88 25.97
C PRO A 328 -11.94 10.17 25.41
N LEU A 329 -10.95 10.07 24.52
CA LEU A 329 -10.35 11.21 23.82
C LEU A 329 -10.01 10.91 22.34
N GLU A 330 -9.87 12.02 21.61
CA GLU A 330 -10.00 12.22 20.16
C GLU A 330 -8.98 11.47 19.25
N ASP A 331 -9.50 11.07 18.09
CA ASP A 331 -8.93 10.93 16.73
C ASP A 331 -7.50 10.39 16.48
N SER A 332 -7.38 9.65 15.38
CA SER A 332 -6.13 9.06 14.88
C SER A 332 -5.04 10.10 14.57
N GLU A 333 -3.95 10.08 15.32
CA GLU A 333 -2.80 10.95 15.14
C GLU A 333 -1.97 10.59 13.89
N GLU A 334 -2.13 11.37 12.81
CA GLU A 334 -1.21 11.33 11.67
C GLU A 334 0.16 11.90 12.07
N LEU A 335 1.23 11.10 11.93
CA LEU A 335 2.59 11.48 12.32
C LEU A 335 3.06 12.78 11.63
N TYR A 336 3.19 13.86 12.44
CA TYR A 336 3.54 15.19 11.97
C TYR A 336 5.00 15.54 12.26
N PHE A 337 5.84 15.57 11.22
CA PHE A 337 7.22 16.04 11.32
C PHE A 337 7.28 17.58 11.34
N GLY A 338 7.03 18.17 12.50
CA GLY A 338 7.30 19.58 12.75
C GLY A 338 8.80 19.82 12.91
N ARG A 339 9.39 20.70 12.08
CA ARG A 339 10.76 21.21 12.26
C ARG A 339 10.70 22.48 13.09
N GLU A 340 11.54 22.60 14.12
CA GLU A 340 11.45 23.72 15.07
C GLU A 340 11.91 25.06 14.46
N PRO A 341 11.34 26.22 14.85
CA PRO A 341 11.58 27.50 14.17
C PRO A 341 12.96 28.15 14.41
N HIS A 342 13.95 27.41 14.92
CA HIS A 342 15.23 27.94 15.41
C HIS A 342 16.46 27.54 14.58
N GLU A 343 16.26 26.91 13.43
CA GLU A 343 17.33 26.59 12.45
C GLU A 343 17.37 27.59 11.25
N LEU A 344 16.85 28.81 11.42
CA LEU A 344 16.73 29.82 10.36
C LEU A 344 17.22 31.22 10.79
N GLU A 345 18.43 31.30 11.32
CA GLU A 345 19.21 32.55 11.40
C GLU A 345 20.71 32.21 11.22
N ASP A 346 21.44 33.13 10.61
CA ASP A 346 22.83 33.01 10.09
C ASP A 346 23.05 31.91 9.00
N SER A 347 23.64 32.22 7.84
CA SER A 347 24.05 33.53 7.29
C SER A 347 24.15 33.49 5.76
N SER A 348 24.15 34.66 5.13
CA SER A 348 24.29 34.83 3.68
C SER A 348 25.57 35.61 3.36
N ASP A 349 26.43 35.09 2.48
CA ASP A 349 27.20 35.94 1.58
C ASP A 349 27.80 35.20 0.37
N ASP A 350 28.30 36.00 -0.56
CA ASP A 350 28.80 35.74 -1.90
C ASP A 350 29.63 34.47 -2.15
N GLY A 351 29.47 33.96 -3.38
CA GLY A 351 30.06 32.72 -3.87
C GLY A 351 31.51 32.80 -4.37
N ASP A 352 31.98 31.62 -4.78
CA ASP A 352 32.85 31.47 -5.94
C ASP A 352 32.52 30.12 -6.65
N GLY A 353 33.06 29.89 -7.84
CA GLY A 353 32.63 28.80 -8.71
C GLY A 353 33.37 27.46 -8.55
N ASP A 354 32.86 26.54 -7.72
CA ASP A 354 33.37 25.16 -7.66
C ASP A 354 32.97 24.33 -8.89
N THR A 355 33.97 23.68 -9.49
CA THR A 355 33.80 22.78 -10.64
C THR A 355 33.64 21.34 -10.16
N TYR A 356 32.57 20.67 -10.58
CA TYR A 356 32.31 19.26 -10.25
C TYR A 356 33.50 18.38 -10.70
N ASN A 357 34.07 17.59 -9.79
CA ASN A 357 35.21 16.72 -10.05
C ASN A 357 34.76 15.25 -9.98
N GLU A 358 34.78 14.54 -11.11
CA GLU A 358 34.25 13.16 -11.23
C GLU A 358 35.24 12.08 -10.75
N GLU A 359 36.27 12.43 -9.97
CA GLU A 359 37.34 11.50 -9.54
C GLU A 359 37.20 10.94 -8.10
N ASP A 360 36.18 11.34 -7.32
CA ASP A 360 35.98 10.90 -5.91
C ASP A 360 35.03 9.67 -5.75
N GLU A 361 34.64 8.98 -6.83
CA GLU A 361 33.72 7.81 -6.83
C GLU A 361 34.36 6.47 -6.32
N GLU A 362 35.33 6.51 -5.40
CA GLU A 362 35.99 5.31 -4.81
C GLU A 362 35.86 5.19 -3.28
N ASP A 363 34.67 4.83 -2.78
CA ASP A 363 34.40 3.78 -1.74
C ASP A 363 33.03 3.95 -1.04
N GLU A 364 31.93 3.71 -1.77
CA GLU A 364 30.57 3.60 -1.19
C GLU A 364 30.33 2.34 -0.31
N SER A 365 31.37 1.64 0.18
CA SER A 365 31.16 0.44 1.02
C SER A 365 30.52 0.75 2.39
N GLN A 366 30.39 2.02 2.77
CA GLN A 366 29.91 2.48 4.08
C GLN A 366 28.58 3.26 4.05
N THR A 367 28.05 3.65 2.87
CA THR A 367 26.82 4.46 2.72
C THR A 367 25.53 3.63 2.80
N GLY A 368 25.36 2.90 3.91
CA GLY A 368 24.17 2.09 4.18
C GLY A 368 23.60 2.29 5.59
N TYR A 369 22.33 2.68 5.68
CA TYR A 369 21.59 2.68 6.95
C TYR A 369 21.21 1.24 7.33
N TRP A 370 21.44 0.88 8.59
CA TRP A 370 21.23 -0.47 9.12
C TRP A 370 19.97 -0.52 9.98
N MET A 371 19.13 -1.54 9.81
CA MET A 371 18.05 -1.86 10.73
C MET A 371 18.08 -3.36 11.07
N SER A 372 17.94 -3.69 12.35
CA SER A 372 17.92 -5.07 12.84
C SER A 372 16.49 -5.59 12.83
N CYS A 373 16.21 -6.68 12.11
CA CYS A 373 14.92 -7.36 12.19
C CYS A 373 14.97 -8.48 13.23
N CYS A 374 13.88 -8.64 13.98
CA CYS A 374 13.75 -9.74 14.92
C CYS A 374 13.43 -11.03 14.16
N LEU A 375 14.37 -11.99 14.14
CA LEU A 375 14.11 -13.36 13.70
C LEU A 375 13.43 -14.14 14.83
N GLY A 376 12.09 -14.08 14.88
CA GLY A 376 11.30 -14.81 15.88
C GLY A 376 9.85 -14.34 15.95
N CYS A 377 9.06 -14.74 14.94
CA CYS A 377 7.59 -14.73 14.90
C CYS A 377 7.14 -15.99 14.13
#